data_AF-A0A969SXA7-F1
#
_entry.id   AF-A0A969SXA7-F1
#
_cell.length_a   1.000
_cell.length_b   1.000
_cell.length_c   1.000
_cell.angle_alpha   90.00
_cell.angle_beta   90.00
_cell.angle_gamma   90.00
#
_symmetry.space_group_name_H-M   'P 1'
#
loop_
_entity.id
_entity.type
_entity.pdbx_description
1 polymer ?
#
loop_
_entity_poly.entity_id
_entity_poly.type
_entity_poly.pdbx_seq_one_letter_code
_entity_poly.pdbx_strand_id
1 'polypeptide(L)'
;MMDDEILEALVDAKVESKLRELLAPFVALLAGDNSASDWVNADEACKRLDIPAQRFCMKTYLRGLLRLGKEVRDRRSPGRKKPRYQFHVPSCEKRLNTDPSKRRGV
;
A
#
# COMPACT_ATOMS: atom_id res chain seq x y z
N MET A 1 -0.91 45.15 27.10
CA MET A 1 0.29 44.45 26.58
C MET A 1 0.07 42.95 26.46
N MET A 2 -0.75 42.31 27.31
CA MET A 2 -1.17 40.90 27.12
C MET A 2 -2.22 40.71 26.00
N ASP A 3 -3.01 41.74 25.70
CA ASP A 3 -4.06 41.64 24.67
C ASP A 3 -3.51 41.49 23.25
N ASP A 4 -2.35 42.08 22.97
CA ASP A 4 -1.71 42.00 21.66
C ASP A 4 -1.14 40.60 21.39
N GLU A 5 -0.53 39.95 22.39
CA GLU A 5 -0.07 38.55 22.27
C GLU A 5 -1.23 37.58 22.06
N ILE A 6 -2.36 37.82 22.74
CA ILE A 6 -3.58 37.01 22.57
C ILE A 6 -4.16 37.22 21.17
N LEU A 7 -4.17 38.45 20.67
CA LEU A 7 -4.65 38.78 19.34
C LEU A 7 -3.77 38.15 18.26
N GLU A 8 -2.46 38.20 18.44
CA GLU A 8 -1.46 37.59 17.54
C GLU A 8 -1.61 36.06 17.49
N ALA A 9 -1.74 35.40 18.66
CA ALA A 9 -2.00 33.97 18.73
C ALA A 9 -3.33 33.56 18.07
N LEU A 10 -4.36 34.40 18.19
CA LEU A 10 -5.66 34.16 17.56
C LEU A 10 -5.58 34.27 16.04
N VAL A 11 -4.81 35.25 15.55
CA VAL A 11 -4.54 35.43 14.12
C VAL A 11 -3.77 34.24 13.56
N ASP A 12 -2.71 33.81 14.24
CA ASP A 12 -1.90 32.65 13.82
C ASP A 12 -2.74 31.36 13.76
N ALA A 13 -3.55 31.09 14.78
CA ALA A 13 -4.42 29.93 14.80
C ALA A 13 -5.45 29.97 13.65
N LYS A 14 -5.97 31.16 13.33
CA LYS A 14 -6.93 31.35 12.24
C LYS A 14 -6.27 31.19 10.86
N VAL A 15 -5.05 31.69 10.71
CA VAL A 15 -4.24 31.54 9.51
C VAL A 15 -3.91 30.07 9.30
N GLU A 16 -3.45 29.36 10.33
CA GLU A 16 -3.13 27.94 10.25
C GLU A 16 -4.36 27.10 9.86
N SER A 17 -5.51 27.36 10.48
CA SER A 17 -6.77 26.67 10.17
C SER A 17 -7.17 26.87 8.70
N LYS A 18 -7.10 28.10 8.18
CA LYS A 18 -7.41 28.39 6.77
C LYS A 18 -6.39 27.79 5.82
N LEU A 19 -5.10 27.82 6.19
CA LEU A 19 -4.03 27.22 5.40
C LEU A 19 -4.26 25.72 5.27
N ARG A 20 -4.63 25.04 6.36
CA ARG A 20 -4.95 23.60 6.36
C ARG A 20 -6.16 23.29 5.49
N GLU A 21 -7.24 24.05 5.55
CA GLU A 21 -8.41 23.84 4.70
C GLU A 21 -8.11 24.06 3.21
N LEU A 22 -7.35 25.11 2.88
CA LEU A 22 -6.96 25.41 1.50
C LEU A 22 -5.96 24.39 0.96
N LEU A 23 -5.05 23.91 1.79
CA LEU A 23 -4.04 22.93 1.39
C LEU A 23 -4.57 21.49 1.43
N ALA A 24 -5.60 21.16 2.21
CA ALA A 24 -6.18 19.82 2.28
C ALA A 24 -6.48 19.17 0.91
N PRO A 25 -7.16 19.85 -0.05
CA PRO A 25 -7.38 19.28 -1.37
C PRO A 25 -6.10 19.16 -2.19
N PHE A 26 -5.12 20.05 -2.01
CA PHE A 26 -3.81 19.94 -2.66
C PHE A 26 -2.95 18.85 -2.04
N VAL A 27 -3.03 18.63 -0.73
CA VAL A 27 -2.42 17.49 -0.05
C VAL A 27 -3.08 16.21 -0.51
N ALA A 28 -4.40 16.16 -0.74
CA ALA A 28 -5.08 15.01 -1.33
C ALA A 28 -4.75 14.80 -2.82
N LEU A 29 -4.43 15.87 -3.56
CA LEU A 29 -4.03 15.84 -4.97
C LEU A 29 -2.52 15.52 -5.15
N LEU A 30 -1.67 15.95 -4.22
CA LEU A 30 -0.23 15.63 -4.14
C LEU A 30 0.00 14.27 -3.48
N ALA A 31 -0.86 13.88 -2.54
CA ALA A 31 -1.13 12.49 -2.16
C ALA A 31 -2.07 11.82 -3.17
N GLY A 32 -2.22 12.43 -4.36
CA GLY A 32 -2.93 11.87 -5.49
C GLY A 32 -2.44 10.46 -5.66
N ASP A 33 -3.36 9.51 -5.51
CA ASP A 33 -3.03 8.11 -5.64
C ASP A 33 -1.77 7.71 -4.84
N ASN A 34 -1.91 7.65 -3.52
CA ASN A 34 -1.20 6.60 -2.77
C ASN A 34 -1.68 5.18 -3.15
N SER A 35 -2.24 4.97 -4.35
CA SER A 35 -1.92 3.78 -5.15
C SER A 35 -0.50 3.90 -5.72
N ALA A 36 0.46 4.16 -4.84
CA ALA A 36 1.88 3.93 -5.07
C ALA A 36 2.08 2.43 -5.24
N SER A 37 1.66 1.89 -6.40
CA SER A 37 1.76 0.51 -6.85
C SER A 37 1.89 -0.47 -5.67
N ASP A 38 0.80 -0.80 -4.98
CA ASP A 38 0.71 -1.83 -3.92
C ASP A 38 1.32 -3.20 -4.30
N TRP A 39 1.67 -3.32 -5.58
CA TRP A 39 2.53 -4.32 -6.17
C TRP A 39 4.01 -4.11 -5.82
N VAL A 40 4.46 -4.83 -4.81
CA VAL A 40 5.84 -4.83 -4.34
C VAL A 40 6.56 -6.13 -4.72
N ASN A 41 7.89 -6.16 -4.71
CA ASN A 41 8.64 -7.39 -4.98
C ASN A 41 8.49 -8.39 -3.82
N ALA A 42 8.84 -9.67 -4.06
CA ALA A 42 8.70 -10.75 -3.07
C ALA A 42 9.33 -10.43 -1.70
N ASP A 43 10.49 -9.78 -1.66
CA ASP A 43 11.18 -9.41 -0.42
C ASP A 43 10.38 -8.43 0.43
N GLU A 44 9.86 -7.40 -0.23
CA GLU A 44 9.08 -6.36 0.42
C GLU A 44 7.68 -6.87 0.80
N ALA A 45 7.07 -7.71 -0.04
CA ALA A 45 5.81 -8.38 0.25
C ALA A 45 5.93 -9.23 1.52
N CYS A 46 7.01 -9.99 1.66
CA CYS A 46 7.24 -10.84 2.83
C CYS A 46 7.41 -10.02 4.11
N LYS A 47 8.10 -8.88 4.05
CA LYS A 47 8.21 -7.97 5.21
C LYS A 47 6.85 -7.40 5.61
N ARG A 48 6.03 -7.00 4.65
CA ARG A 48 4.71 -6.39 4.91
C ARG A 48 3.67 -7.42 5.37
N LEU A 49 3.74 -8.66 4.87
CA LEU A 49 2.84 -9.75 5.23
C LEU A 49 3.27 -10.53 6.49
N ASP A 50 4.34 -10.09 7.17
CA ASP A 50 4.95 -10.77 8.31
C ASP A 50 5.31 -12.25 8.01
N ILE A 51 5.79 -12.52 6.79
CA ILE A 51 6.19 -13.85 6.35
C ILE A 51 7.70 -14.00 6.56
N PRO A 52 8.16 -15.03 7.30
CA PRO A 52 9.53 -15.10 7.82
C PRO A 52 10.63 -15.28 6.77
N ALA A 53 10.31 -15.65 5.52
CA ALA A 53 11.32 -15.67 4.46
C ALA A 53 10.72 -15.50 3.06
N GLN A 54 11.45 -14.81 2.17
CA GLN A 54 11.11 -14.61 0.75
C GLN A 54 10.71 -15.90 0.03
N ARG A 55 11.40 -17.02 0.33
CA ARG A 55 11.09 -18.35 -0.21
C ARG A 55 9.67 -18.81 0.11
N PHE A 56 9.08 -18.38 1.22
CA PHE A 56 7.70 -18.68 1.58
C PHE A 56 6.71 -17.83 0.78
N CYS A 57 6.98 -16.55 0.49
CA CYS A 57 6.17 -15.76 -0.44
C CYS A 57 6.17 -16.34 -1.87
N MET A 58 7.31 -16.84 -2.34
CA MET A 58 7.34 -17.54 -3.62
C MET A 58 6.59 -18.89 -3.55
N LYS A 59 6.73 -19.63 -2.44
CA LYS A 59 6.00 -20.89 -2.24
C LYS A 59 4.49 -20.69 -2.09
N THR A 60 3.99 -19.58 -1.55
CA THR A 60 2.55 -19.32 -1.46
C THR A 60 1.93 -19.13 -2.84
N TYR A 61 2.62 -18.45 -3.75
CA TYR A 61 2.25 -18.46 -5.16
C TYR A 61 2.32 -19.88 -5.77
N LEU A 62 3.46 -20.56 -5.65
CA LEU A 62 3.69 -21.87 -6.29
C LEU A 62 2.76 -22.99 -5.77
N ARG A 63 2.26 -22.87 -4.53
CA ARG A 63 1.31 -23.82 -3.92
C ARG A 63 -0.16 -23.47 -4.18
N GLY A 64 -0.45 -22.44 -4.99
CA GLY A 64 -1.81 -22.04 -5.35
C GLY A 64 -2.56 -21.25 -4.28
N LEU A 65 -1.87 -20.78 -3.23
CA LEU A 65 -2.45 -19.92 -2.20
C LEU A 65 -2.72 -18.51 -2.74
N LEU A 66 -1.89 -18.02 -3.66
CA LEU A 66 -2.03 -16.73 -4.34
C LEU A 66 -2.10 -16.94 -5.87
N ARG A 67 -2.89 -16.14 -6.59
CA ARG A 67 -3.15 -16.33 -8.04
C ARG A 67 -2.40 -15.33 -8.89
N LEU A 68 -1.88 -15.80 -10.02
CA LEU A 68 -1.34 -14.92 -11.06
C LEU A 68 -2.45 -14.07 -11.69
N GLY A 69 -2.18 -12.79 -11.93
CA GLY A 69 -3.13 -11.81 -12.46
C GLY A 69 -4.05 -11.16 -11.42
N LYS A 70 -4.14 -11.69 -10.19
CA LYS A 70 -4.96 -11.11 -9.11
C LYS A 70 -4.13 -10.65 -7.92
N GLU A 71 -3.49 -11.58 -7.22
CA GLU A 71 -2.63 -11.27 -6.08
C GLU A 71 -1.16 -11.16 -6.49
N VAL A 72 -0.75 -11.84 -7.56
CA VAL A 72 0.62 -11.88 -8.07
C VAL A 72 0.63 -11.48 -9.54
N ARG A 73 1.61 -10.69 -9.98
CA ARG A 73 1.83 -10.38 -11.40
C ARG A 73 3.26 -10.68 -11.79
N ASP A 74 3.47 -11.18 -13.01
CA ASP A 74 4.80 -11.34 -13.58
C ASP A 74 5.14 -10.11 -14.42
N ARG A 75 6.23 -9.42 -14.05
CA ARG A 75 6.76 -8.25 -14.77
C ARG A 75 8.05 -8.59 -15.52
N ARG A 76 8.28 -9.86 -15.87
CA ARG A 76 9.41 -10.25 -16.71
C ARG A 76 9.36 -9.52 -18.06
N SER A 77 10.52 -9.09 -18.54
CA SER A 77 10.66 -8.65 -19.92
C SER A 77 10.40 -9.84 -20.87
N PRO A 78 9.80 -9.62 -22.06
CA PRO A 78 9.64 -10.66 -23.06
C PRO A 78 10.96 -11.40 -23.33
N GLY A 79 10.94 -12.74 -23.34
CA GLY A 79 12.12 -13.58 -23.60
C GLY A 79 13.06 -13.84 -22.41
N ARG A 80 12.84 -13.23 -21.23
CA ARG A 80 13.61 -13.56 -20.02
C ARG A 80 13.11 -14.87 -19.39
N LYS A 81 14.03 -15.80 -19.12
CA LYS A 81 13.76 -17.07 -18.41
C LYS A 81 13.46 -16.88 -16.91
N LYS A 82 14.01 -15.84 -16.28
CA LYS A 82 13.82 -15.57 -14.85
C LYS A 82 12.54 -14.73 -14.64
N PRO A 83 11.57 -15.20 -13.84
CA PRO A 83 10.35 -14.45 -13.54
C PRO A 83 10.65 -13.25 -12.64
N ARG A 84 9.86 -12.19 -12.76
CA ARG A 84 9.96 -11.01 -11.88
C ARG A 84 8.60 -10.75 -11.24
N TYR A 85 8.28 -11.55 -10.24
CA TYR A 85 6.99 -11.49 -9.56
C TYR A 85 6.87 -10.26 -8.66
N GLN A 86 5.72 -9.61 -8.75
CA GLN A 86 5.27 -8.60 -7.82
C GLN A 86 3.95 -9.04 -7.18
N PHE A 87 3.75 -8.63 -5.93
CA PHE A 87 2.66 -9.06 -5.07
C PHE A 87 1.85 -7.85 -4.65
N HIS A 88 0.53 -7.91 -4.83
CA HIS A 88 -0.39 -6.89 -4.34
C HIS A 88 -0.71 -7.17 -2.87
N VAL A 89 -0.04 -6.47 -1.96
CA VAL A 89 -0.09 -6.77 -0.52
C VAL A 89 -1.52 -6.79 0.03
N PRO A 90 -2.39 -5.79 -0.26
CA PRO A 90 -3.76 -5.80 0.25
C PRO A 90 -4.60 -7.00 -0.23
N SER A 91 -4.34 -7.48 -1.45
CA SER A 91 -5.05 -8.65 -1.98
C SER A 91 -4.50 -9.96 -1.41
N CYS A 92 -3.20 -10.01 -1.16
CA CYS A 92 -2.55 -11.14 -0.49
C CYS A 92 -3.10 -11.30 0.93
N GLU A 93 -3.16 -10.23 1.72
CA GLU A 93 -3.72 -10.25 3.08
C GLU A 93 -5.17 -10.74 3.10
N LYS A 94 -6.03 -10.13 2.26
CA LYS A 94 -7.45 -10.54 2.14
C LYS A 94 -7.58 -12.04 1.86
N ARG A 95 -6.78 -12.57 0.93
CA ARG A 95 -6.84 -13.98 0.54
C ARG A 95 -6.25 -14.92 1.59
N LEU A 96 -5.16 -14.53 2.25
CA LEU A 96 -4.54 -15.31 3.33
C LEU A 96 -5.43 -15.35 4.58
N ASN A 97 -6.21 -14.30 4.84
CA ASN A 97 -7.17 -14.24 5.95
C ASN A 97 -8.53 -14.88 5.64
N THR A 98 -8.84 -15.13 4.36
CA THR A 98 -10.05 -15.88 3.98
C THR A 98 -9.85 -17.36 4.32
N ASP A 99 -10.86 -18.02 4.91
CA ASP A 99 -10.83 -19.45 5.23
C ASP A 99 -10.51 -20.32 3.99
N PRO A 100 -9.62 -21.32 4.08
CA PRO A 100 -9.27 -22.20 2.96
C PRO A 100 -10.47 -22.78 2.21
N SER A 101 -11.55 -23.14 2.93
CA SER A 101 -12.78 -23.67 2.36
C SER A 101 -13.51 -22.69 1.44
N LYS A 102 -13.38 -21.38 1.71
CA LYS A 102 -13.98 -20.29 0.92
C LYS A 102 -13.06 -19.75 -0.17
N ARG A 103 -11.81 -20.24 -0.28
CA ARG A 103 -10.86 -19.84 -1.33
C ARG A 103 -11.15 -20.47 -2.70
N ARG A 104 -11.96 -21.53 -2.75
CA ARG A 104 -12.44 -22.19 -3.98
C ARG A 104 -13.72 -21.50 -4.46
N GLY A 105 -13.61 -20.45 -5.29
CA GLY A 105 -14.82 -19.86 -5.87
C GLY A 105 -14.73 -18.42 -6.40
N VAL A 106 -13.57 -17.78 -6.32
CA VAL A 106 -13.33 -16.45 -6.93
C VAL A 106 -12.24 -16.59 -7.97
#